data_AF-A0A946EHA4-F1
#
_entry.id   AF-A0A946EHA4-F1
#
_cell.length_a   1.000
_cell.length_b   1.000
_cell.length_c   1.000
_cell.angle_alpha   90.00
_cell.angle_beta   90.00
_cell.angle_gamma   90.00
#
_symmetry.space_group_name_H-M   'P 1'
#
loop_
_entity.id
_entity.type
_entity.pdbx_description
1 polymer ?
#
loop_
_entity_poly.entity_id
_entity_poly.type
_entity_poly.pdbx_seq_one_letter_code
_entity_poly.pdbx_strand_id
1 'polypeptide(L)'
;MRYDNVFYLANSSLTSVLEANFKTLDDVLTRVKLDKKVGCKNIYSAKVDGKERLIFTITNGKLVLLGKMDNHKYDRLHVMGKGNNTLLREMCRDDVPIIKVNVERDEDGNLAPLILESALAQTQGPVLRCIQGNLLTLNNEQNKILEGSGQLHKLIIGGPGSGKTITICQILMDKLKDGATDLLYISKEDRLVDEVRAGFVDNPSVRCLTWHDFVGLDKGTPKVAYPEFHAWVQDKTSGKGKLASSIQETLGFWKKAVGIKQKAKINDIDRERFSANLYEEIRILTGYGPNEYKALGEREKLFWHADKSIHLSVSGHLLAIFNIYNEELKVCGHVDLSLYIPTKEALSTSLGESQGLVFDEIHDIPRGPLRRLFETVNARNATYEHGFCEMTVCFDNQQSMIDTVTSLPYIQQHLGKFETHYLNMSYRCDGDILAWSNSILAMKNSIAGGIDGKDDYSALITSMTGVSSRVSEVNTTNHA
;
A
#
# COMPACT_ATOMS: atom_id res chain seq x y z
N MET A 1 14.83 14.23 3.54
CA MET A 1 14.09 13.50 4.61
C MET A 1 14.95 13.50 5.88
N ARG A 2 14.42 14.01 7.01
CA ARG A 2 15.20 14.29 8.24
C ARG A 2 15.95 13.05 8.74
N TYR A 3 17.28 13.21 8.85
CA TYR A 3 18.23 12.28 9.43
C TYR A 3 18.06 12.21 10.95
N ASP A 4 17.02 11.55 11.43
CA ASP A 4 16.88 11.30 12.87
C ASP A 4 17.17 9.83 13.18
N ASN A 5 18.46 9.54 13.25
CA ASN A 5 19.12 8.65 14.22
C ASN A 5 20.62 8.55 13.89
N VAL A 6 21.30 9.70 13.76
CA VAL A 6 22.76 9.74 13.90
C VAL A 6 23.03 9.85 15.39
N PHE A 7 23.59 8.79 16.00
CA PHE A 7 24.06 8.89 17.39
C PHE A 7 25.27 9.81 17.43
N TYR A 8 25.06 11.08 17.78
CA TYR A 8 26.14 11.97 18.19
C TYR A 8 26.60 11.56 19.59
N LEU A 9 27.73 10.85 19.68
CA LEU A 9 28.39 10.52 20.94
C LEU A 9 29.12 11.76 21.48
N ALA A 10 28.38 12.67 22.10
CA ALA A 10 28.90 13.93 22.64
C ALA A 10 29.60 13.80 24.01
N ASN A 11 30.14 12.63 24.37
CA ASN A 11 30.79 12.42 25.66
C ASN A 11 32.16 11.75 25.49
N SER A 12 33.22 12.48 25.86
CA SER A 12 34.64 12.09 25.71
C SER A 12 35.01 10.77 26.42
N SER A 13 34.18 10.33 27.36
CA SER A 13 34.32 9.05 28.04
C SER A 13 33.94 7.84 27.15
N LEU A 14 33.01 8.00 26.21
CA LEU A 14 32.57 6.94 25.28
C LEU A 14 33.48 6.79 24.06
N THR A 15 34.17 7.85 23.66
CA THR A 15 35.17 7.84 22.58
C THR A 15 36.29 6.84 22.90
N SER A 16 36.74 6.81 24.17
CA SER A 16 37.77 5.87 24.65
C SER A 16 37.35 4.39 24.65
N VAL A 17 36.04 4.10 24.58
CA VAL A 17 35.48 2.74 24.59
C VAL A 17 35.46 2.12 23.20
N LEU A 18 35.26 2.94 22.16
CA LEU A 18 35.25 2.51 20.77
C LEU A 18 36.66 2.47 20.16
N GLU A 19 37.64 3.15 20.78
CA GLU A 19 39.00 3.34 20.25
C GLU A 19 40.05 2.31 20.73
N ALA A 20 39.77 1.49 21.75
CA ALA A 20 40.80 0.68 22.41
C ALA A 20 40.74 -0.82 22.11
N ASN A 21 41.88 -1.39 21.69
CA ASN A 21 42.13 -2.84 21.71
C ASN A 21 42.30 -3.30 23.17
N PHE A 22 41.20 -3.68 23.83
CA PHE A 22 41.25 -4.20 25.19
C PHE A 22 41.80 -5.63 25.21
N LYS A 23 42.93 -5.84 25.91
CA LYS A 23 43.56 -7.16 26.05
C LYS A 23 42.88 -8.02 27.12
N THR A 24 42.22 -7.40 28.10
CA THR A 24 41.52 -8.08 29.18
C THR A 24 40.23 -7.35 29.57
N LEU A 25 39.30 -8.09 30.19
CA LEU A 25 37.99 -7.58 30.59
C LEU A 25 38.05 -6.57 31.75
N ASP A 26 39.05 -6.70 32.64
CA ASP A 26 39.25 -5.78 33.76
C ASP A 26 39.69 -4.37 33.28
N ASP A 27 40.37 -4.27 32.13
CA ASP A 27 40.71 -2.98 31.52
C ASP A 27 39.48 -2.20 31.04
N VAL A 28 38.44 -2.91 30.58
CA VAL A 28 37.17 -2.33 30.16
C VAL A 28 36.39 -1.79 31.37
N LEU A 29 36.33 -2.56 32.45
CA LEU A 29 35.58 -2.20 33.65
C LEU A 29 36.15 -0.95 34.35
N THR A 30 37.47 -0.79 34.31
CA THR A 30 38.17 0.29 35.04
C THR A 30 38.17 1.62 34.27
N ARG A 31 38.22 1.59 32.93
CA ARG A 31 38.29 2.81 32.09
C ARG A 31 36.94 3.43 31.74
N VAL A 32 35.90 2.60 31.60
CA VAL A 32 34.55 3.06 31.17
C VAL A 32 33.67 3.54 32.34
N LYS A 33 34.15 3.38 33.60
CA LYS A 33 33.37 3.65 34.82
C LYS A 33 31.98 3.01 34.76
N LEU A 34 31.96 1.71 34.49
CA LEU A 34 30.73 0.93 34.41
C LEU A 34 30.20 0.63 35.81
N ASP A 35 29.00 1.11 36.12
CA ASP A 35 28.32 0.80 37.37
C ASP A 35 27.72 -0.61 37.27
N LYS A 36 28.21 -1.56 38.09
CA LYS A 36 27.58 -2.89 38.21
C LYS A 36 26.20 -2.75 38.86
N LYS A 37 25.16 -3.27 38.22
CA LYS A 37 23.81 -3.21 38.78
C LYS A 37 23.61 -4.27 39.87
N VAL A 38 23.29 -3.80 41.08
CA VAL A 38 23.00 -4.64 42.24
C VAL A 38 21.80 -5.55 41.93
N GLY A 39 21.97 -6.87 42.07
CA GLY A 39 20.91 -7.86 41.85
C GLY A 39 20.92 -8.56 40.48
N CYS A 40 21.73 -8.11 39.52
CA CYS A 40 21.86 -8.74 38.20
C CYS A 40 23.27 -9.30 37.99
N LYS A 41 23.41 -10.56 37.55
CA LYS A 41 24.71 -11.12 37.17
C LYS A 41 25.10 -10.54 35.80
N ASN A 42 26.31 -9.96 35.72
CA ASN A 42 26.98 -9.49 34.50
C ASN A 42 26.29 -8.34 33.74
N ILE A 43 25.42 -7.55 34.38
CA ILE A 43 24.84 -6.35 33.77
C ILE A 43 25.51 -5.10 34.32
N TYR A 44 25.94 -4.24 33.40
CA TYR A 44 26.67 -3.01 33.65
C TYR A 44 25.94 -1.82 33.02
N SER A 45 26.08 -0.63 33.60
CA SER A 45 25.52 0.59 32.99
C SER A 45 26.57 1.68 32.84
N ALA A 46 26.62 2.33 31.67
CA ALA A 46 27.36 3.56 31.45
C ALA A 46 26.40 4.76 31.40
N LYS A 47 26.82 5.86 31.99
CA LYS A 47 26.07 7.13 31.95
C LYS A 47 26.39 7.85 30.63
N VAL A 48 25.37 8.14 29.83
CA VAL A 48 25.54 8.96 28.61
C VAL A 48 25.38 10.43 28.97
N ASP A 49 24.30 10.75 29.70
CA ASP A 49 24.03 12.08 30.24
C ASP A 49 23.28 11.99 31.60
N GLY A 50 22.67 13.09 32.06
CA GLY A 50 21.93 13.12 33.33
C GLY A 50 20.70 12.20 33.40
N LYS A 51 20.11 11.83 32.26
CA LYS A 51 18.82 11.11 32.16
C LYS A 51 18.98 9.75 31.49
N GLU A 52 19.95 9.59 30.60
CA GLU A 52 20.15 8.46 29.72
C GLU A 52 21.32 7.57 30.15
N ARG A 53 21.12 6.26 30.05
CA ARG A 53 22.15 5.25 30.33
C ARG A 53 22.17 4.17 29.28
N LEU A 54 23.36 3.69 28.92
CA LEU A 54 23.54 2.50 28.11
C LEU A 54 23.75 1.29 29.02
N ILE A 55 23.14 0.16 28.65
CA ILE A 55 23.21 -1.08 29.42
C ILE A 55 24.01 -2.10 28.65
N PHE A 56 24.97 -2.72 29.32
CA PHE A 56 25.89 -3.69 28.75
C PHE A 56 25.84 -5.02 29.49
N THR A 57 26.20 -6.08 28.80
CA THR A 57 26.60 -7.35 29.40
C THR A 57 27.99 -7.76 28.92
N ILE A 58 28.57 -8.72 29.63
CA ILE A 58 29.80 -9.36 29.22
C ILE A 58 29.53 -10.83 28.92
N THR A 59 29.88 -11.25 27.70
CA THR A 59 29.85 -12.66 27.28
C THR A 59 31.10 -12.98 26.46
N ASN A 60 31.70 -14.17 26.67
CA ASN A 60 32.88 -14.65 25.94
C ASN A 60 34.03 -13.62 25.84
N GLY A 61 34.28 -12.87 26.92
CA GLY A 61 35.33 -11.85 26.99
C GLY A 61 35.02 -10.55 26.22
N LYS A 62 33.81 -10.39 25.69
CA LYS A 62 33.38 -9.24 24.90
C LYS A 62 32.28 -8.44 25.61
N LEU A 63 32.32 -7.12 25.43
CA LEU A 63 31.29 -6.19 25.90
C LEU A 63 30.16 -6.10 24.86
N VAL A 64 28.93 -6.38 25.26
CA VAL A 64 27.75 -6.38 24.39
C VAL A 64 26.75 -5.33 24.87
N LEU A 65 26.31 -4.45 23.96
CA LEU A 65 25.29 -3.45 24.25
C LEU A 65 23.90 -4.10 24.22
N LEU A 66 23.18 -4.02 25.34
CA LEU A 66 21.83 -4.56 25.49
C LEU A 66 20.73 -3.53 25.17
N GLY A 67 21.05 -2.23 25.23
CA GLY A 67 20.12 -1.17 24.86
C GLY A 67 20.38 0.17 25.55
N LYS A 68 19.59 1.16 25.15
CA LYS A 68 19.54 2.51 25.73
C LYS A 68 18.38 2.63 26.71
N MET A 69 18.59 3.37 27.79
CA MET A 69 17.62 3.61 28.85
C MET A 69 17.39 5.07 29.12
N ASP A 70 16.13 5.46 29.03
CA ASP A 70 15.70 6.82 29.31
C ASP A 70 15.19 6.93 30.75
N ASN A 71 15.60 8.00 31.42
CA ASN A 71 15.18 8.37 32.78
C ASN A 71 15.33 7.25 33.82
N HIS A 72 16.35 6.39 33.66
CA HIS A 72 16.69 5.34 34.64
C HIS A 72 15.57 4.32 34.91
N LYS A 73 14.62 4.14 33.98
CA LYS A 73 13.49 3.20 34.11
C LYS A 73 13.88 1.76 33.77
N TYR A 74 14.72 1.15 34.62
CA TYR A 74 15.35 -0.17 34.42
C TYR A 74 14.37 -1.32 34.11
N ASP A 75 13.15 -1.21 34.60
CA ASP A 75 12.03 -2.12 34.41
C ASP A 75 11.56 -2.24 32.95
N ARG A 76 11.89 -1.27 32.08
CA ARG A 76 11.50 -1.28 30.66
C ARG A 76 12.42 -2.09 29.75
N LEU A 77 13.60 -2.47 30.23
CA LEU A 77 14.47 -3.38 29.50
C LEU A 77 14.01 -4.82 29.73
N HIS A 78 13.61 -5.51 28.66
CA HIS A 78 13.14 -6.91 28.69
C HIS A 78 14.13 -7.87 29.39
N VAL A 79 15.42 -7.53 29.38
CA VAL A 79 16.52 -8.28 30.01
C VAL A 79 16.67 -8.05 31.53
N MET A 80 16.00 -7.05 32.12
CA MET A 80 16.12 -6.70 33.55
C MET A 80 15.01 -7.30 34.43
N GLY A 81 14.05 -8.03 33.86
CA GLY A 81 12.96 -8.69 34.59
C GLY A 81 13.45 -9.85 35.47
N LYS A 82 12.86 -10.01 36.67
CA LYS A 82 13.12 -11.14 37.57
C LYS A 82 12.76 -12.46 36.87
N GLY A 83 13.76 -13.20 36.40
CA GLY A 83 13.59 -14.54 35.78
C GLY A 83 14.20 -14.70 34.38
N ASN A 84 14.65 -13.63 33.72
CA ASN A 84 15.05 -13.67 32.30
C ASN A 84 16.53 -13.98 32.01
N ASN A 85 17.16 -14.87 32.79
CA ASN A 85 18.50 -15.40 32.46
C ASN A 85 18.50 -16.25 31.17
N THR A 86 17.33 -16.74 30.74
CA THR A 86 17.14 -17.55 29.54
C THR A 86 17.28 -16.73 28.26
N LEU A 87 16.73 -15.51 28.22
CA LEU A 87 16.82 -14.60 27.08
C LEU A 87 18.26 -14.11 26.84
N LEU A 88 18.97 -13.79 27.93
CA LEU A 88 20.40 -13.46 27.88
C LEU A 88 21.25 -14.65 27.39
N ARG A 89 20.89 -15.89 27.74
CA ARG A 89 21.56 -17.09 27.20
C ARG A 89 21.29 -17.28 25.70
N GLU A 90 20.09 -16.95 25.22
CA GLU A 90 19.77 -17.05 23.78
C GLU A 90 20.42 -15.94 22.95
N MET A 91 20.42 -14.70 23.44
CA MET A 91 21.08 -13.56 22.78
C MET A 91 22.61 -13.64 22.79
N CYS A 92 23.19 -14.52 23.61
CA CYS A 92 24.63 -14.74 23.72
C CYS A 92 25.08 -16.09 23.13
N ARG A 93 24.28 -16.74 22.29
CA ARG A 93 24.75 -17.87 21.47
C ARG A 93 25.81 -17.37 20.48
N ASP A 94 26.81 -18.22 20.20
CA ASP A 94 27.94 -17.89 19.31
C ASP A 94 27.53 -17.60 17.86
N ASP A 95 26.27 -17.88 17.52
CA ASP A 95 25.71 -17.79 16.18
C ASP A 95 25.08 -16.41 15.87
N VAL A 96 25.07 -15.48 16.83
CA VAL A 96 24.55 -14.12 16.60
C VAL A 96 25.60 -13.34 15.78
N PRO A 97 25.26 -12.88 14.55
CA PRO A 97 26.22 -12.17 13.70
C PRO A 97 26.72 -10.91 14.39
N ILE A 98 28.02 -10.90 14.72
CA ILE A 98 28.70 -9.75 15.31
C ILE A 98 28.98 -8.76 14.17
N ILE A 99 28.26 -7.64 14.16
CA ILE A 99 28.55 -6.53 13.25
C ILE A 99 29.83 -5.85 13.73
N LYS A 100 30.94 -6.05 13.00
CA LYS A 100 32.16 -5.26 13.17
C LYS A 100 31.93 -3.87 12.60
N VAL A 101 31.95 -2.87 13.47
CA VAL A 101 31.94 -1.46 13.06
C VAL A 101 33.39 -1.00 12.94
N ASN A 102 33.84 -0.67 11.73
CA ASN A 102 35.06 0.10 11.52
C ASN A 102 34.69 1.58 11.59
N VAL A 103 35.44 2.35 12.39
CA VAL A 103 35.22 3.79 12.56
C VAL A 103 36.34 4.48 11.79
N GLU A 104 36.00 5.11 10.67
CA GLU A 104 36.93 5.93 9.88
C GLU A 104 36.79 7.41 10.28
N ARG A 105 37.89 8.16 10.14
CA ARG A 105 37.95 9.60 10.40
C ARG A 105 38.10 10.34 9.09
N ASP A 106 37.49 11.51 8.99
CA ASP A 106 37.72 12.41 7.86
C ASP A 106 39.11 13.05 7.92
N GLU A 107 39.47 13.78 6.85
CA GLU A 107 40.77 14.43 6.70
C GLU A 107 41.05 15.47 7.79
N ASP A 108 40.00 15.98 8.44
CA ASP A 108 40.09 16.94 9.56
C ASP A 108 40.16 16.25 10.93
N GLY A 109 40.21 14.92 10.97
CA GLY A 109 40.31 14.12 12.18
C GLY A 109 39.02 14.02 12.99
N ASN A 110 37.90 14.50 12.45
CA ASN A 110 36.57 14.28 13.01
C ASN A 110 36.12 12.84 12.73
N LEU A 111 35.25 12.33 13.60
CA LEU A 111 34.57 11.07 13.33
C LEU A 111 33.69 11.27 12.10
N ALA A 112 34.00 10.60 11.00
CA ALA A 112 33.07 10.51 9.89
C ALA A 112 31.76 9.93 10.44
N PRO A 113 30.59 10.38 9.95
CA PRO A 113 29.33 9.76 10.33
C PRO A 113 29.46 8.25 10.20
N LEU A 114 28.88 7.51 11.14
CA LEU A 114 28.91 6.06 11.19
C LEU A 114 28.03 5.54 10.04
N ILE A 115 28.49 5.73 8.80
CA ILE A 115 27.84 5.24 7.61
C ILE A 115 28.16 3.76 7.58
N LEU A 116 27.11 2.95 7.53
CA LEU A 116 27.15 1.50 7.31
C LEU A 116 27.70 1.17 5.91
N GLU A 117 28.74 1.84 5.43
CA GLU A 117 29.32 1.71 4.10
C GLU A 117 29.78 0.28 3.82
N SER A 118 30.34 -0.42 4.82
CA SER A 118 30.74 -1.82 4.68
C SER A 118 29.55 -2.79 4.56
N ALA A 119 28.38 -2.45 5.10
CA ALA A 119 27.16 -3.23 4.94
C ALA A 119 26.39 -2.82 3.66
N LEU A 120 26.44 -1.54 3.28
CA LEU A 120 25.93 -0.98 2.02
C LEU A 120 26.72 -1.52 0.81
N ALA A 121 28.02 -1.76 0.95
CA ALA A 121 28.88 -2.34 -0.08
C ALA A 121 28.59 -3.83 -0.35
N GLN A 122 27.95 -4.53 0.59
CA GLN A 122 27.56 -5.95 0.44
C GLN A 122 26.11 -6.12 -0.05
N THR A 123 25.29 -5.06 -0.02
CA THR A 123 23.92 -5.11 -0.50
C THR A 123 23.85 -4.89 -2.00
N GLN A 124 23.33 -5.88 -2.75
CA GLN A 124 22.92 -5.68 -4.14
C GLN A 124 21.58 -4.92 -4.17
N GLY A 125 21.63 -3.60 -4.20
CA GLY A 125 20.46 -2.73 -4.40
C GLY A 125 20.37 -1.54 -3.45
N PRO A 126 19.46 -0.59 -3.72
CA PRO A 126 19.27 0.58 -2.86
C PRO A 126 18.74 0.18 -1.48
N VAL A 127 19.40 0.68 -0.43
CA VAL A 127 18.99 0.47 0.96
C VAL A 127 17.94 1.51 1.36
N LEU A 128 16.80 1.03 1.80
CA LEU A 128 15.61 1.82 2.11
C LEU A 128 15.53 2.21 3.60
N ARG A 129 15.85 1.29 4.52
CA ARG A 129 15.76 1.51 5.98
C ARG A 129 16.55 0.44 6.75
N CYS A 130 16.91 0.71 8.01
CA CYS A 130 17.37 -0.32 8.95
C CYS A 130 16.28 -0.64 9.97
N ILE A 131 15.82 -1.89 10.06
CA ILE A 131 14.89 -2.38 11.10
C ILE A 131 15.57 -3.53 11.84
N GLN A 132 15.70 -3.42 13.16
CA GLN A 132 16.28 -4.45 14.03
C GLN A 132 17.70 -4.91 13.61
N GLY A 133 18.49 -4.02 13.00
CA GLY A 133 19.85 -4.32 12.55
C GLY A 133 19.95 -4.92 11.14
N ASN A 134 18.82 -5.18 10.48
CA ASN A 134 18.79 -5.61 9.08
C ASN A 134 18.60 -4.41 8.15
N LEU A 135 19.45 -4.29 7.13
CA LEU A 135 19.25 -3.36 6.01
C LEU A 135 18.09 -3.88 5.16
N LEU A 136 17.01 -3.11 5.09
CA LEU A 136 15.92 -3.34 4.14
C LEU A 136 16.39 -2.83 2.78
N THR A 137 16.73 -3.77 1.91
CA THR A 137 16.85 -3.54 0.47
C THR A 137 15.51 -3.87 -0.19
N LEU A 138 15.33 -3.38 -1.40
CA LEU A 138 14.31 -3.92 -2.28
C LEU A 138 14.60 -5.40 -2.56
N ASN A 139 13.54 -6.21 -2.65
CA ASN A 139 13.68 -7.61 -3.07
C ASN A 139 13.85 -7.71 -4.60
N ASN A 140 14.09 -8.93 -5.09
CA ASN A 140 14.26 -9.18 -6.52
C ASN A 140 13.05 -8.76 -7.36
N GLU A 141 11.82 -8.96 -6.88
CA GLU A 141 10.62 -8.56 -7.62
C GLU A 141 10.47 -7.04 -7.71
N GLN A 142 10.85 -6.33 -6.65
CA GLN A 142 10.87 -4.87 -6.63
C GLN A 142 12.01 -4.30 -7.49
N ASN A 143 13.19 -4.92 -7.49
CA ASN A 143 14.29 -4.51 -8.37
C ASN A 143 13.93 -4.70 -9.84
N LYS A 144 13.27 -5.80 -10.22
CA LYS A 144 12.76 -6.00 -11.58
C LYS A 144 11.82 -4.89 -12.05
N ILE A 145 11.03 -4.31 -11.15
CA ILE A 145 10.14 -3.17 -11.47
C ILE A 145 10.97 -1.94 -11.87
N LEU A 146 12.12 -1.74 -11.22
CA LEU A 146 13.01 -0.62 -11.50
C LEU A 146 13.81 -0.82 -12.80
N GLU A 147 14.19 -2.06 -13.09
CA GLU A 147 14.90 -2.45 -14.33
C GLU A 147 14.02 -2.37 -15.60
N GLY A 148 12.70 -2.25 -15.44
CA GLY A 148 11.72 -2.26 -16.53
C GLY A 148 11.94 -1.14 -17.56
N SER A 149 11.58 -1.43 -18.81
CA SER A 149 11.81 -0.53 -19.95
C SER A 149 10.97 0.75 -19.84
N GLY A 150 11.62 1.92 -19.89
CA GLY A 150 10.98 3.25 -19.73
C GLY A 150 10.02 3.68 -20.86
N GLN A 151 9.43 2.72 -21.57
CA GLN A 151 8.52 2.93 -22.71
C GLN A 151 7.21 2.12 -22.58
N LEU A 152 6.97 1.50 -21.42
CA LEU A 152 5.73 0.79 -21.11
C LEU A 152 5.15 1.31 -19.80
N HIS A 153 3.81 1.34 -19.71
CA HIS A 153 3.15 1.56 -18.43
C HIS A 153 3.45 0.39 -17.48
N LYS A 154 3.36 0.60 -16.16
CA LYS A 154 3.63 -0.43 -15.15
C LYS A 154 2.39 -0.67 -14.30
N LEU A 155 1.96 -1.92 -14.19
CA LEU A 155 0.90 -2.36 -13.29
C LEU A 155 1.53 -3.17 -12.16
N ILE A 156 1.59 -2.58 -10.97
CA ILE A 156 2.15 -3.21 -9.77
C ILE A 156 1.00 -3.75 -8.93
N ILE A 157 0.88 -5.08 -8.88
CA ILE A 157 -0.13 -5.79 -8.09
C ILE A 157 0.54 -6.34 -6.85
N GLY A 158 -0.02 -6.08 -5.67
CA GLY A 158 0.52 -6.65 -4.46
C GLY A 158 -0.38 -6.41 -3.27
N GLY A 159 -0.32 -7.29 -2.28
CA GLY A 159 -1.18 -7.21 -1.11
C GLY A 159 -0.75 -6.14 -0.08
N PRO A 160 -1.43 -6.09 1.09
CA PRO A 160 -1.05 -5.22 2.19
C PRO A 160 0.40 -5.44 2.66
N GLY A 161 1.13 -4.35 2.88
CA GLY A 161 2.49 -4.43 3.42
C GLY A 161 3.56 -4.94 2.44
N SER A 162 3.24 -5.08 1.15
CA SER A 162 4.18 -5.59 0.14
C SER A 162 5.22 -4.59 -0.37
N GLY A 163 5.14 -3.34 0.10
CA GLY A 163 6.11 -2.30 -0.25
C GLY A 163 5.78 -1.54 -1.53
N LYS A 164 4.56 -1.63 -2.07
CA LYS A 164 4.08 -0.86 -3.25
C LYS A 164 4.52 0.62 -3.21
N THR A 165 4.13 1.34 -2.16
CA THR A 165 4.45 2.77 -1.99
C THR A 165 5.96 3.05 -1.93
N ILE A 166 6.75 2.15 -1.32
CA ILE A 166 8.21 2.29 -1.30
C ILE A 166 8.80 2.07 -2.69
N THR A 167 8.33 1.07 -3.43
CA THR A 167 8.72 0.83 -4.83
C THR A 167 8.39 2.04 -5.70
N ILE A 168 7.21 2.64 -5.53
CA ILE A 168 6.83 3.90 -6.20
C ILE A 168 7.84 5.02 -5.89
N CYS A 169 8.17 5.22 -4.61
CA CYS A 169 9.12 6.26 -4.22
C CYS A 169 10.48 6.03 -4.88
N GLN A 170 10.92 4.78 -5.02
CA GLN A 170 12.16 4.46 -5.72
C GLN A 170 12.08 4.74 -7.23
N ILE A 171 10.95 4.40 -7.88
CA ILE A 171 10.72 4.76 -9.30
C ILE A 171 10.83 6.27 -9.51
N LEU A 172 10.21 7.07 -8.62
CA LEU A 172 10.30 8.53 -8.69
C LEU A 172 11.75 9.00 -8.51
N MET A 173 12.46 8.47 -7.52
CA MET A 173 13.87 8.82 -7.27
C MET A 173 14.78 8.47 -8.45
N ASP A 174 14.60 7.31 -9.07
CA ASP A 174 15.45 6.90 -10.20
C ASP A 174 15.15 7.76 -11.44
N LYS A 175 13.89 8.07 -11.71
CA LYS A 175 13.53 9.04 -12.77
C LYS A 175 14.14 10.43 -12.53
N LEU A 176 14.17 10.92 -11.29
CA LEU A 176 14.86 12.18 -10.96
C LEU A 176 16.37 12.11 -11.24
N LYS A 177 17.03 10.99 -10.88
CA LYS A 177 18.46 10.77 -11.17
C LYS A 177 18.73 10.74 -12.69
N ASP A 178 17.80 10.18 -13.45
CA ASP A 178 17.84 10.16 -14.92
C ASP A 178 17.50 11.52 -15.55
N GLY A 179 17.26 12.55 -14.73
CA GLY A 179 17.05 13.93 -15.17
C GLY A 179 15.59 14.31 -15.42
N ALA A 180 14.62 13.56 -14.91
CA ALA A 180 13.21 13.96 -14.99
C ALA A 180 12.96 15.27 -14.23
N THR A 181 12.19 16.15 -14.85
CA THR A 181 11.90 17.52 -14.39
C THR A 181 10.44 17.75 -14.03
N ASP A 182 9.52 16.90 -14.48
CA ASP A 182 8.12 16.89 -14.04
C ASP A 182 7.63 15.45 -13.86
N LEU A 183 7.35 15.08 -12.61
CA LEU A 183 6.83 13.79 -12.19
C LEU A 183 5.59 14.01 -11.33
N LEU A 184 4.57 13.18 -11.52
CA LEU A 184 3.30 13.30 -10.83
C LEU A 184 3.03 12.08 -9.98
N TYR A 185 2.83 12.28 -8.68
CA TYR A 185 2.30 11.30 -7.73
C TYR A 185 0.84 11.62 -7.43
N ILE A 186 -0.03 10.62 -7.54
CA ILE A 186 -1.45 10.68 -7.24
C ILE A 186 -1.81 9.60 -6.23
N SER A 187 -2.56 9.97 -5.21
CA SER A 187 -3.27 9.04 -4.34
C SER A 187 -4.66 9.60 -4.02
N LYS A 188 -5.58 8.72 -3.62
CA LYS A 188 -6.90 9.12 -3.12
C LYS A 188 -6.81 9.73 -1.72
N GLU A 189 -5.87 9.28 -0.90
CA GLU A 189 -5.75 9.63 0.52
C GLU A 189 -4.81 10.82 0.75
N ASP A 190 -5.35 11.90 1.34
CA ASP A 190 -4.59 13.13 1.66
C ASP A 190 -3.32 12.83 2.47
N ARG A 191 -3.43 11.92 3.44
CA ARG A 191 -2.32 11.54 4.32
C ARG A 191 -1.14 10.94 3.54
N LEU A 192 -1.42 10.08 2.55
CA LEU A 192 -0.38 9.47 1.73
C LEU A 192 0.29 10.50 0.82
N VAL A 193 -0.53 11.40 0.25
CA VAL A 193 -0.02 12.53 -0.54
C VAL A 193 0.92 13.39 0.31
N ASP A 194 0.55 13.71 1.54
CA ASP A 194 1.39 14.49 2.46
C ASP A 194 2.68 13.75 2.87
N GLU A 195 2.60 12.44 3.15
CA GLU A 195 3.76 11.60 3.47
C GLU A 195 4.77 11.55 2.30
N VAL A 196 4.30 11.32 1.08
CA VAL A 196 5.16 11.32 -0.11
C VAL A 196 5.70 12.72 -0.40
N ARG A 197 4.85 13.75 -0.32
CA ARG A 197 5.28 15.15 -0.52
C ARG A 197 6.38 15.55 0.46
N ALA A 198 6.29 15.14 1.73
CA ALA A 198 7.33 15.40 2.72
C ALA A 198 8.66 14.69 2.39
N GLY A 199 8.60 13.52 1.73
CA GLY A 199 9.78 12.81 1.23
C GLY A 199 10.48 13.52 0.08
N PHE A 200 9.73 14.24 -0.76
CA PHE A 200 10.22 14.95 -1.94
C PHE A 200 10.21 16.49 -1.78
N VAL A 201 10.17 17.00 -0.55
CA VAL A 201 10.07 18.46 -0.28
C VAL A 201 11.16 19.30 -0.95
N ASP A 202 12.36 18.73 -1.10
CA ASP A 202 13.51 19.39 -1.72
C ASP A 202 13.57 19.19 -3.26
N ASN A 203 12.58 18.50 -3.84
CA ASN A 203 12.53 18.16 -5.26
C ASN A 203 11.26 18.75 -5.91
N PRO A 204 11.31 19.99 -6.43
CA PRO A 204 10.15 20.64 -7.04
C PRO A 204 9.63 19.91 -8.29
N SER A 205 10.46 19.05 -8.89
CA SER A 205 10.10 18.20 -10.02
C SER A 205 9.06 17.11 -9.68
N VAL A 206 8.74 16.88 -8.39
CA VAL A 206 7.72 15.90 -7.99
C VAL A 206 6.50 16.62 -7.45
N ARG A 207 5.41 16.59 -8.23
CA ARG A 207 4.11 17.09 -7.82
C ARG A 207 3.32 15.97 -7.15
N CYS A 208 2.82 16.22 -5.94
CA CYS A 208 2.00 15.26 -5.21
C CYS A 208 0.58 15.82 -5.07
N LEU A 209 -0.39 15.19 -5.73
CA LEU A 209 -1.78 15.61 -5.76
C LEU A 209 -2.70 14.53 -5.19
N THR A 210 -3.78 14.97 -4.55
CA THR A 210 -4.92 14.09 -4.27
C THR A 210 -5.65 13.82 -5.59
N TRP A 211 -6.38 12.70 -5.69
CA TRP A 211 -7.22 12.44 -6.86
C TRP A 211 -8.18 13.61 -7.13
N HIS A 212 -8.76 14.20 -6.09
CA HIS A 212 -9.68 15.33 -6.18
C HIS A 212 -9.05 16.59 -6.77
N ASP A 213 -7.85 16.95 -6.30
CA ASP A 213 -7.12 18.09 -6.84
C ASP A 213 -6.67 17.83 -8.27
N PHE A 214 -6.25 16.59 -8.57
CA PHE A 214 -5.83 16.20 -9.92
C PHE A 214 -6.97 16.28 -10.94
N VAL A 215 -8.19 15.90 -10.57
CA VAL A 215 -9.35 16.00 -11.48
C VAL A 215 -9.93 17.41 -11.58
N GLY A 216 -9.36 18.40 -10.89
CA GLY A 216 -9.79 19.79 -10.96
C GLY A 216 -11.18 20.02 -10.35
N LEU A 217 -11.56 19.23 -9.35
CA LEU A 217 -12.85 19.41 -8.69
C LEU A 217 -12.74 20.55 -7.67
N ASP A 218 -13.46 21.65 -7.91
CA ASP A 218 -13.45 22.82 -7.02
C ASP A 218 -13.76 22.43 -5.58
N LYS A 219 -12.94 22.90 -4.63
CA LYS A 219 -13.10 22.63 -3.19
C LYS A 219 -14.45 23.08 -2.62
N GLY A 220 -15.11 24.03 -3.28
CA GLY A 220 -16.44 24.53 -2.93
C GLY A 220 -17.61 23.75 -3.53
N THR A 221 -17.37 22.77 -4.41
CA THR A 221 -18.45 21.98 -5.03
C THR A 221 -19.12 21.10 -3.98
N PRO A 222 -20.45 21.18 -3.78
CA PRO A 222 -21.18 20.27 -2.91
C PRO A 222 -21.01 18.81 -3.36
N LYS A 223 -20.56 17.97 -2.43
CA LYS A 223 -20.31 16.55 -2.67
C LYS A 223 -21.40 15.71 -2.02
N VAL A 224 -21.85 14.67 -2.71
CA VAL A 224 -22.72 13.63 -2.14
C VAL A 224 -21.94 12.34 -2.01
N ALA A 225 -22.36 11.49 -1.06
CA ALA A 225 -21.77 10.19 -0.82
C ALA A 225 -22.84 9.08 -0.93
N TYR A 226 -22.40 7.84 -0.69
CA TYR A 226 -23.26 6.67 -0.71
C TYR A 226 -24.52 6.80 0.18
N PRO A 227 -24.46 7.34 1.42
CA PRO A 227 -25.67 7.48 2.24
C PRO A 227 -26.76 8.34 1.59
N GLU A 228 -26.38 9.41 0.88
CA GLU A 228 -27.30 10.25 0.13
C GLU A 228 -27.87 9.52 -1.09
N PHE A 229 -27.04 8.76 -1.81
CA PHE A 229 -27.51 7.88 -2.88
C PHE A 229 -28.49 6.82 -2.36
N HIS A 230 -28.19 6.20 -1.23
CA HIS A 230 -29.05 5.22 -0.57
C HIS A 230 -30.41 5.84 -0.23
N ALA A 231 -30.42 7.01 0.42
CA ALA A 231 -31.65 7.73 0.73
C ALA A 231 -32.45 8.09 -0.54
N TRP A 232 -31.74 8.51 -1.59
CA TRP A 232 -32.33 8.79 -2.90
C TRP A 232 -33.00 7.55 -3.49
N VAL A 233 -32.33 6.38 -3.49
CA VAL A 233 -32.92 5.12 -3.97
C VAL A 233 -34.19 4.80 -3.17
N GLN A 234 -34.17 4.93 -1.84
CA GLN A 234 -35.34 4.63 -1.01
C GLN A 234 -36.55 5.53 -1.31
N ASP A 235 -36.32 6.83 -1.46
CA ASP A 235 -37.35 7.80 -1.81
C ASP A 235 -37.97 7.46 -3.18
N LYS A 236 -37.13 7.29 -4.21
CA LYS A 236 -37.58 7.05 -5.59
C LYS A 236 -38.23 5.68 -5.77
N THR A 237 -37.83 4.68 -4.97
CA THR A 237 -38.46 3.35 -4.95
C THR A 237 -39.93 3.41 -4.52
N SER A 238 -40.29 4.38 -3.67
CA SER A 238 -41.65 4.55 -3.14
C SER A 238 -42.52 5.48 -4.01
N GLY A 239 -41.93 6.12 -5.02
CA GLY A 239 -42.56 7.10 -5.89
C GLY A 239 -43.37 6.51 -7.06
N LYS A 240 -43.82 7.38 -7.97
CA LYS A 240 -44.50 7.03 -9.22
C LYS A 240 -43.71 7.54 -10.43
N GLY A 241 -43.85 6.89 -11.58
CA GLY A 241 -43.26 7.32 -12.84
C GLY A 241 -42.13 6.41 -13.33
N LYS A 242 -41.50 6.79 -14.45
CA LYS A 242 -40.56 5.94 -15.20
C LYS A 242 -39.32 5.53 -14.40
N LEU A 243 -38.77 6.43 -13.57
CA LEU A 243 -37.62 6.12 -12.70
C LEU A 243 -38.01 5.07 -11.65
N ALA A 244 -39.12 5.29 -10.95
CA ALA A 244 -39.62 4.36 -9.94
C ALA A 244 -39.88 2.97 -10.54
N SER A 245 -40.47 2.90 -11.74
CA SER A 245 -40.64 1.66 -12.49
C SER A 245 -39.30 0.96 -12.78
N SER A 246 -38.31 1.69 -13.30
CA SER A 246 -36.97 1.11 -13.55
C SER A 246 -36.32 0.56 -12.29
N ILE A 247 -36.37 1.29 -11.16
CA ILE A 247 -35.80 0.82 -9.89
C ILE A 247 -36.54 -0.43 -9.40
N GLN A 248 -37.88 -0.45 -9.48
CA GLN A 248 -38.69 -1.60 -9.06
C GLN A 248 -38.45 -2.85 -9.92
N GLU A 249 -38.28 -2.68 -11.23
CA GLU A 249 -37.97 -3.78 -12.14
C GLU A 249 -36.57 -4.35 -11.86
N THR A 250 -35.57 -3.48 -11.67
CA THR A 250 -34.21 -3.88 -11.25
C THR A 250 -34.20 -4.55 -9.88
N LEU A 251 -35.00 -4.08 -8.92
CA LEU A 251 -35.18 -4.71 -7.61
C LEU A 251 -35.84 -6.09 -7.73
N GLY A 252 -36.88 -6.21 -8.56
CA GLY A 252 -37.56 -7.49 -8.81
C GLY A 252 -36.61 -8.53 -9.40
N PHE A 253 -35.74 -8.11 -10.31
CA PHE A 253 -34.65 -8.92 -10.83
C PHE A 253 -33.67 -9.34 -9.74
N TRP A 254 -33.16 -8.38 -8.96
CA TRP A 254 -32.20 -8.63 -7.89
C TRP A 254 -32.74 -9.64 -6.87
N LYS A 255 -34.00 -9.48 -6.43
CA LYS A 255 -34.66 -10.43 -5.51
C LYS A 255 -34.60 -11.86 -6.04
N LYS A 256 -34.87 -12.06 -7.33
CA LYS A 256 -34.83 -13.38 -7.96
C LYS A 256 -33.41 -13.95 -7.93
N ALA A 257 -32.40 -13.13 -8.21
CA ALA A 257 -31.00 -13.54 -8.19
C ALA A 257 -30.53 -13.97 -6.79
N VAL A 258 -30.96 -13.26 -5.74
CA VAL A 258 -30.60 -13.58 -4.34
C VAL A 258 -31.57 -14.57 -3.66
N GLY A 259 -32.47 -15.20 -4.42
CA GLY A 259 -33.39 -16.23 -3.90
C GLY A 259 -34.57 -15.71 -3.05
N ILE A 260 -34.83 -14.40 -3.07
CA ILE A 260 -35.98 -13.79 -2.38
C ILE A 260 -37.24 -13.93 -3.23
N LYS A 261 -38.32 -14.45 -2.62
CA LYS A 261 -39.62 -14.59 -3.31
C LYS A 261 -40.12 -13.21 -3.78
N GLN A 262 -40.60 -13.12 -5.02
CA GLN A 262 -41.00 -11.86 -5.66
C GLN A 262 -42.02 -11.03 -4.87
N LYS A 263 -42.96 -11.70 -4.18
CA LYS A 263 -43.99 -11.07 -3.32
C LYS A 263 -43.56 -10.82 -1.87
N ALA A 264 -42.35 -11.23 -1.48
CA ALA A 264 -41.86 -10.98 -0.13
C ALA A 264 -41.60 -9.48 0.09
N LYS A 265 -41.99 -9.00 1.27
CA LYS A 265 -41.56 -7.69 1.75
C LYS A 265 -40.05 -7.73 1.96
N ILE A 266 -39.35 -6.73 1.44
CA ILE A 266 -37.93 -6.53 1.72
C ILE A 266 -37.80 -5.90 3.10
N ASN A 267 -36.93 -6.46 3.92
CA ASN A 267 -36.52 -5.83 5.18
C ASN A 267 -35.46 -4.74 4.88
N ASP A 268 -35.02 -4.03 5.91
CA ASP A 268 -34.07 -2.93 5.76
C ASP A 268 -32.67 -3.41 5.34
N ILE A 269 -32.26 -4.61 5.76
CA ILE A 269 -30.98 -5.22 5.36
C ILE A 269 -30.98 -5.51 3.85
N ASP A 270 -32.08 -6.02 3.31
CA ASP A 270 -32.21 -6.31 1.89
C ASP A 270 -32.26 -5.01 1.06
N ARG A 271 -32.85 -3.94 1.60
CA ARG A 271 -32.83 -2.60 0.98
C ARG A 271 -31.43 -2.03 0.91
N GLU A 272 -30.68 -2.15 1.99
CA GLU A 272 -29.29 -1.72 2.05
C GLU A 272 -28.45 -2.47 1.03
N ARG A 273 -28.53 -3.81 1.03
CA ARG A 273 -27.83 -4.66 0.07
C ARG A 273 -28.18 -4.34 -1.38
N PHE A 274 -29.47 -4.15 -1.69
CA PHE A 274 -29.88 -3.76 -3.03
C PHE A 274 -29.29 -2.40 -3.43
N SER A 275 -29.35 -1.41 -2.55
CA SER A 275 -28.85 -0.05 -2.82
C SER A 275 -27.32 -0.04 -2.96
N ALA A 276 -26.61 -0.83 -2.16
CA ALA A 276 -25.16 -1.03 -2.28
C ALA A 276 -24.79 -1.67 -3.62
N ASN A 277 -25.45 -2.77 -4.00
CA ASN A 277 -25.22 -3.42 -5.29
C ASN A 277 -25.57 -2.49 -6.46
N LEU A 278 -26.66 -1.73 -6.37
CA LEU A 278 -27.04 -0.77 -7.40
C LEU A 278 -26.00 0.36 -7.53
N TYR A 279 -25.48 0.86 -6.42
CA TYR A 279 -24.44 1.88 -6.42
C TYR A 279 -23.15 1.38 -7.05
N GLU A 280 -22.69 0.20 -6.64
CA GLU A 280 -21.54 -0.47 -7.25
C GLU A 280 -21.76 -0.67 -8.76
N GLU A 281 -22.90 -1.21 -9.18
CA GLU A 281 -23.24 -1.40 -10.59
C GLU A 281 -23.21 -0.09 -11.40
N ILE A 282 -23.64 1.02 -10.79
CA ILE A 282 -23.54 2.35 -11.40
C ILE A 282 -22.06 2.80 -11.52
N ARG A 283 -21.22 2.52 -10.51
CA ARG A 283 -19.78 2.75 -10.62
C ARG A 283 -19.14 1.90 -11.72
N ILE A 284 -19.62 0.68 -11.95
CA ILE A 284 -19.20 -0.17 -13.08
C ILE A 284 -19.59 0.47 -14.42
N LEU A 285 -20.89 0.77 -14.61
CA LEU A 285 -21.41 1.20 -15.90
C LEU A 285 -20.80 2.52 -16.39
N THR A 286 -20.35 3.40 -15.48
CA THR A 286 -19.69 4.67 -15.87
C THR A 286 -18.45 4.47 -16.73
N GLY A 287 -17.82 3.29 -16.66
CA GLY A 287 -16.67 2.92 -17.48
C GLY A 287 -16.97 2.57 -18.93
N TYR A 288 -18.24 2.52 -19.33
CA TYR A 288 -18.65 1.91 -20.59
C TYR A 288 -19.66 2.77 -21.35
N GLY A 289 -19.57 2.77 -22.67
CA GLY A 289 -20.65 3.24 -23.52
C GLY A 289 -21.88 2.33 -23.38
N PRO A 290 -23.10 2.80 -23.73
CA PRO A 290 -24.33 2.03 -23.52
C PRO A 290 -24.33 0.63 -24.16
N ASN A 291 -23.69 0.48 -25.32
CA ASN A 291 -23.59 -0.81 -26.01
C ASN A 291 -22.48 -1.69 -25.43
N GLU A 292 -21.35 -1.10 -25.03
CA GLU A 292 -20.25 -1.81 -24.36
C GLU A 292 -20.72 -2.39 -23.03
N TYR A 293 -21.43 -1.59 -22.23
CA TYR A 293 -22.00 -2.02 -20.95
C TYR A 293 -22.98 -3.19 -21.11
N LYS A 294 -23.84 -3.12 -22.13
CA LYS A 294 -24.78 -4.21 -22.47
C LYS A 294 -24.08 -5.48 -22.97
N ALA A 295 -22.83 -5.40 -23.38
CA ALA A 295 -22.05 -6.55 -23.84
C ALA A 295 -21.29 -7.25 -22.71
N LEU A 296 -21.23 -6.67 -21.51
CA LEU A 296 -20.50 -7.23 -20.37
C LEU A 296 -21.01 -8.61 -19.94
N GLY A 297 -20.07 -9.47 -19.58
CA GLY A 297 -20.31 -10.81 -19.08
C GLY A 297 -20.66 -10.86 -17.59
N GLU A 298 -20.94 -12.08 -17.10
CA GLU A 298 -21.30 -12.37 -15.70
C GLU A 298 -20.26 -11.91 -14.69
N ARG A 299 -18.97 -11.95 -15.08
CA ARG A 299 -17.84 -11.62 -14.20
C ARG A 299 -17.55 -10.12 -14.11
N GLU A 300 -18.15 -9.33 -14.98
CA GLU A 300 -17.81 -7.90 -15.14
C GLU A 300 -18.86 -6.98 -14.50
N LYS A 301 -20.00 -7.54 -14.07
CA LYS A 301 -21.09 -6.78 -13.45
C LYS A 301 -21.96 -7.62 -12.51
N LEU A 302 -22.65 -6.96 -11.59
CA LEU A 302 -23.50 -7.60 -10.58
C LEU A 302 -24.88 -8.00 -11.13
N PHE A 303 -25.42 -7.21 -12.08
CA PHE A 303 -26.76 -7.43 -12.63
C PHE A 303 -26.69 -8.11 -14.00
N TRP A 304 -26.21 -9.35 -14.02
CA TRP A 304 -26.10 -10.18 -15.23
C TRP A 304 -27.14 -11.31 -15.29
N HIS A 305 -27.57 -11.68 -16.50
CA HIS A 305 -28.49 -12.79 -16.70
C HIS A 305 -28.18 -13.58 -17.99
N ALA A 306 -28.29 -14.91 -17.92
CA ALA A 306 -28.03 -15.79 -19.06
C ALA A 306 -29.02 -15.58 -20.22
N ASP A 307 -30.29 -15.29 -19.91
CA ASP A 307 -31.25 -14.85 -20.92
C ASP A 307 -30.91 -13.44 -21.40
N LYS A 308 -30.53 -13.34 -22.68
CA LYS A 308 -30.12 -12.09 -23.34
C LYS A 308 -31.20 -11.01 -23.30
N SER A 309 -32.48 -11.37 -23.42
CA SER A 309 -33.57 -10.38 -23.43
C SER A 309 -33.70 -9.71 -22.07
N ILE A 310 -33.65 -10.51 -20.99
CA ILE A 310 -33.70 -10.03 -19.61
C ILE A 310 -32.47 -9.18 -19.30
N HIS A 311 -31.28 -9.67 -19.68
CA HIS A 311 -30.02 -8.95 -19.50
C HIS A 311 -30.03 -7.57 -20.18
N LEU A 312 -30.49 -7.49 -21.43
CA LEU A 312 -30.58 -6.22 -22.16
C LEU A 312 -31.62 -5.27 -21.53
N SER A 313 -32.74 -5.81 -21.03
CA SER A 313 -33.77 -5.03 -20.34
C SER A 313 -33.21 -4.42 -19.06
N VAL A 314 -32.68 -5.24 -18.15
CA VAL A 314 -32.11 -4.80 -16.86
C VAL A 314 -30.98 -3.79 -17.07
N SER A 315 -30.09 -4.04 -18.03
CA SER A 315 -29.02 -3.09 -18.39
C SER A 315 -29.59 -1.75 -18.88
N GLY A 316 -30.71 -1.78 -19.61
CA GLY A 316 -31.43 -0.56 -20.02
C GLY A 316 -32.00 0.23 -18.85
N HIS A 317 -32.56 -0.45 -17.84
CA HIS A 317 -33.05 0.21 -16.62
C HIS A 317 -31.91 0.84 -15.83
N LEU A 318 -30.77 0.14 -15.68
CA LEU A 318 -29.59 0.63 -14.97
C LEU A 318 -29.01 1.90 -15.61
N LEU A 319 -28.88 1.91 -16.94
CA LEU A 319 -28.50 3.12 -17.70
C LEU A 319 -29.49 4.28 -17.48
N ALA A 320 -30.79 3.99 -17.46
CA ALA A 320 -31.81 5.02 -17.23
C ALA A 320 -31.76 5.57 -15.80
N ILE A 321 -31.55 4.71 -14.79
CA ILE A 321 -31.39 5.11 -13.39
C ILE A 321 -30.18 6.03 -13.25
N PHE A 322 -29.02 5.64 -13.78
CA PHE A 322 -27.81 6.46 -13.75
C PHE A 322 -28.00 7.81 -14.43
N ASN A 323 -28.57 7.84 -15.63
CA ASN A 323 -28.78 9.09 -16.36
C ASN A 323 -29.67 10.05 -15.57
N ILE A 324 -30.76 9.56 -14.97
CA ILE A 324 -31.66 10.41 -14.19
C ILE A 324 -30.97 10.89 -12.90
N TYR A 325 -30.26 10.02 -12.18
CA TYR A 325 -29.51 10.41 -10.99
C TYR A 325 -28.47 11.50 -11.31
N ASN A 326 -27.69 11.31 -12.38
CA ASN A 326 -26.67 12.26 -12.78
C ASN A 326 -27.26 13.61 -13.23
N GLU A 327 -28.40 13.61 -13.92
CA GLU A 327 -29.10 14.86 -14.25
C GLU A 327 -29.65 15.57 -13.00
N GLU A 328 -30.19 14.84 -12.02
CA GLU A 328 -30.63 15.42 -10.75
C GLU A 328 -29.46 16.05 -9.99
N LEU A 329 -28.29 15.40 -9.94
CA LEU A 329 -27.07 15.96 -9.34
C LEU A 329 -26.65 17.27 -10.03
N LYS A 330 -26.63 17.29 -11.37
CA LYS A 330 -26.30 18.49 -12.15
C LYS A 330 -27.26 19.64 -11.86
N VAL A 331 -28.57 19.39 -11.84
CA VAL A 331 -29.60 20.40 -11.54
C VAL A 331 -29.40 20.97 -10.14
N CYS A 332 -29.01 20.13 -9.18
CA CYS A 332 -28.74 20.57 -7.81
C CYS A 332 -27.35 21.19 -7.64
N GLY A 333 -26.49 21.20 -8.66
CA GLY A 333 -25.10 21.64 -8.55
C GLY A 333 -24.25 20.76 -7.62
N HIS A 334 -24.62 19.49 -7.44
CA HIS A 334 -23.90 18.52 -6.62
C HIS A 334 -23.07 17.58 -7.48
N VAL A 335 -22.06 16.98 -6.88
CA VAL A 335 -21.22 15.95 -7.51
C VAL A 335 -21.13 14.72 -6.60
N ASP A 336 -21.40 13.56 -7.18
CA ASP A 336 -21.04 12.28 -6.57
C ASP A 336 -19.60 11.95 -6.95
N LEU A 337 -18.70 11.97 -5.96
CA LEU A 337 -17.27 11.77 -6.19
C LEU A 337 -16.95 10.41 -6.84
N SER A 338 -17.75 9.39 -6.56
CA SER A 338 -17.52 8.05 -7.12
C SER A 338 -18.05 7.95 -8.57
N LEU A 339 -18.90 8.87 -8.99
CA LEU A 339 -19.47 8.85 -10.35
C LEU A 339 -18.98 10.01 -11.22
N TYR A 340 -18.21 10.93 -10.64
CA TYR A 340 -17.65 12.08 -11.33
C TYR A 340 -16.67 11.64 -12.41
N ILE A 341 -17.06 11.84 -13.67
CA ILE A 341 -16.18 11.61 -14.82
C ILE A 341 -15.53 12.95 -15.16
N PRO A 342 -14.21 13.12 -14.93
CA PRO A 342 -13.52 14.36 -15.26
C PRO A 342 -13.56 14.65 -16.76
N THR A 343 -13.39 15.92 -17.12
CA THR A 343 -13.23 16.33 -18.51
C THR A 343 -11.81 15.99 -18.98
N LYS A 344 -11.62 15.86 -20.31
CA LYS A 344 -10.29 15.63 -20.87
C LYS A 344 -9.39 16.84 -20.60
N GLU A 345 -9.96 18.04 -20.70
CA GLU A 345 -9.27 19.31 -20.50
C GLU A 345 -8.74 19.45 -19.08
N ALA A 346 -9.53 19.07 -18.06
CA ALA A 346 -9.10 19.10 -16.66
C ALA A 346 -7.91 18.16 -16.42
N LEU A 347 -8.02 16.91 -16.90
CA LEU A 347 -6.94 15.93 -16.78
C LEU A 347 -5.68 16.34 -17.56
N SER A 348 -5.83 16.83 -18.79
CA SER A 348 -4.69 17.30 -19.60
C SER A 348 -3.99 18.48 -18.92
N THR A 349 -4.73 19.40 -18.31
CA THR A 349 -4.17 20.52 -17.56
C THR A 349 -3.36 20.04 -16.35
N SER A 350 -3.93 19.13 -15.55
CA SER A 350 -3.25 18.60 -14.37
C SER A 350 -2.06 17.70 -14.72
N LEU A 351 -2.16 16.95 -15.82
CA LEU A 351 -1.09 16.10 -16.33
C LEU A 351 0.08 16.97 -16.84
N GLY A 352 -0.20 18.07 -17.54
CA GLY A 352 0.82 18.96 -18.06
C GLY A 352 1.87 18.23 -18.89
N GLU A 353 3.15 18.53 -18.65
CA GLU A 353 4.29 17.94 -19.35
C GLU A 353 4.90 16.74 -18.62
N SER A 354 4.21 16.18 -17.61
CA SER A 354 4.73 15.11 -16.73
C SER A 354 5.41 13.99 -17.52
N GLN A 355 6.66 13.71 -17.23
CA GLN A 355 7.41 12.61 -17.86
C GLN A 355 7.06 11.25 -17.24
N GLY A 356 6.47 11.27 -16.04
CA GLY A 356 5.98 10.09 -15.37
C GLY A 356 4.79 10.42 -14.47
N LEU A 357 3.84 9.50 -14.44
CA LEU A 357 2.68 9.51 -13.56
C LEU A 357 2.71 8.24 -12.70
N VAL A 358 2.58 8.40 -11.39
CA VAL A 358 2.40 7.29 -10.47
C VAL A 358 1.07 7.43 -9.74
N PHE A 359 0.25 6.40 -9.77
CA PHE A 359 -1.05 6.34 -9.11
C PHE A 359 -1.06 5.23 -8.05
N ASP A 360 -1.03 5.62 -6.78
CA ASP A 360 -1.23 4.70 -5.64
C ASP A 360 -2.72 4.44 -5.37
N GLU A 361 -3.04 3.23 -4.91
CA GLU A 361 -4.41 2.83 -4.53
C GLU A 361 -5.47 2.96 -5.65
N ILE A 362 -5.11 2.61 -6.90
CA ILE A 362 -6.01 2.78 -8.06
C ILE A 362 -7.28 1.92 -8.00
N HIS A 363 -7.26 0.85 -7.20
CA HIS A 363 -8.37 -0.09 -7.04
C HIS A 363 -9.64 0.56 -6.48
N ASP A 364 -9.48 1.69 -5.79
CA ASP A 364 -10.56 2.46 -5.18
C ASP A 364 -11.22 3.48 -6.13
N ILE A 365 -10.67 3.63 -7.34
CA ILE A 365 -11.17 4.57 -8.34
C ILE A 365 -12.17 3.88 -9.28
N PRO A 366 -13.35 4.46 -9.49
CA PRO A 366 -14.40 3.88 -10.34
C PRO A 366 -14.00 3.84 -11.84
N ARG A 367 -14.64 2.94 -12.59
CA ARG A 367 -14.27 2.65 -13.99
C ARG A 367 -14.39 3.88 -14.90
N GLY A 368 -15.42 4.71 -14.76
CA GLY A 368 -15.59 5.93 -15.56
C GLY A 368 -14.42 6.92 -15.45
N PRO A 369 -14.06 7.38 -14.25
CA PRO A 369 -12.89 8.22 -14.07
C PRO A 369 -11.58 7.56 -14.53
N LEU A 370 -11.39 6.25 -14.30
CA LEU A 370 -10.23 5.51 -14.81
C LEU A 370 -10.16 5.51 -16.34
N ARG A 371 -11.29 5.27 -17.02
CA ARG A 371 -11.36 5.35 -18.49
C ARG A 371 -10.80 6.67 -18.98
N ARG A 372 -11.28 7.76 -18.39
CA ARG A 372 -10.91 9.09 -18.83
C ARG A 372 -9.43 9.36 -18.58
N LEU A 373 -8.88 8.93 -17.45
CA LEU A 373 -7.44 8.98 -17.17
C LEU A 373 -6.65 8.26 -18.27
N PHE A 374 -6.97 6.99 -18.53
CA PHE A 374 -6.25 6.18 -19.50
C PHE A 374 -6.37 6.72 -20.93
N GLU A 375 -7.57 7.14 -21.34
CA GLU A 375 -7.79 7.81 -22.64
C GLU A 375 -6.91 9.05 -22.77
N THR A 376 -6.78 9.86 -21.71
CA THR A 376 -6.02 11.12 -21.73
C THR A 376 -4.52 10.85 -21.82
N VAL A 377 -3.99 9.94 -21.00
CA VAL A 377 -2.57 9.56 -21.02
C VAL A 377 -2.20 8.92 -22.37
N ASN A 378 -3.02 7.99 -22.86
CA ASN A 378 -2.78 7.32 -24.15
C ASN A 378 -2.87 8.27 -25.33
N ALA A 379 -3.84 9.20 -25.34
CA ALA A 379 -3.94 10.21 -26.38
C ALA A 379 -2.72 11.13 -26.40
N ARG A 380 -2.24 11.56 -25.23
CA ARG A 380 -0.99 12.33 -25.13
C ARG A 380 0.19 11.53 -25.69
N ASN A 381 0.38 10.29 -25.24
CA ASN A 381 1.48 9.43 -25.69
C ASN A 381 1.47 9.15 -27.19
N ALA A 382 0.29 9.16 -27.83
CA ALA A 382 0.18 8.98 -29.28
C ALA A 382 0.73 10.18 -30.10
N THR A 383 0.74 11.39 -29.52
CA THR A 383 1.24 12.60 -30.20
C THR A 383 2.75 12.78 -30.10
N TYR A 384 3.39 12.17 -29.09
CA TYR A 384 4.81 12.33 -28.75
C TYR A 384 5.29 13.78 -28.54
N GLU A 385 4.38 14.76 -28.42
CA GLU A 385 4.72 16.19 -28.34
C GLU A 385 5.61 16.52 -27.14
N HIS A 386 5.37 15.84 -26.01
CA HIS A 386 6.11 16.00 -24.75
C HIS A 386 6.84 14.72 -24.31
N GLY A 387 7.19 13.86 -25.27
CA GLY A 387 7.72 12.52 -25.00
C GLY A 387 6.68 11.55 -24.41
N PHE A 388 7.13 10.33 -24.08
CA PHE A 388 6.28 9.30 -23.49
C PHE A 388 6.09 9.55 -22.00
N CYS A 389 4.85 9.67 -21.55
CA CYS A 389 4.47 9.68 -20.15
C CYS A 389 4.30 8.24 -19.66
N GLU A 390 5.30 7.73 -18.95
CA GLU A 390 5.18 6.45 -18.27
C GLU A 390 4.14 6.55 -17.15
N MET A 391 3.25 5.58 -17.04
CA MET A 391 2.23 5.54 -15.98
C MET A 391 2.45 4.27 -15.16
N THR A 392 2.69 4.42 -13.87
CA THR A 392 2.79 3.33 -12.91
C THR A 392 1.54 3.33 -12.04
N VAL A 393 0.81 2.23 -12.00
CA VAL A 393 -0.41 2.10 -11.19
C VAL A 393 -0.26 0.97 -10.18
N CYS A 394 -0.61 1.24 -8.93
CA CYS A 394 -0.58 0.27 -7.84
C CYS A 394 -1.97 -0.25 -7.52
N PHE A 395 -2.13 -1.57 -7.61
CA PHE A 395 -3.41 -2.26 -7.48
C PHE A 395 -3.37 -3.32 -6.37
N ASP A 396 -4.46 -3.42 -5.63
CA ASP A 396 -4.66 -4.44 -4.60
C ASP A 396 -6.16 -4.77 -4.51
N ASN A 397 -6.56 -5.87 -5.15
CA ASN A 397 -7.96 -6.30 -5.17
C ASN A 397 -8.51 -6.53 -3.75
N GLN A 398 -7.64 -6.99 -2.84
CA GLN A 398 -8.06 -7.37 -1.49
C GLN A 398 -8.25 -6.15 -0.56
N GLN A 399 -7.82 -4.97 -0.99
CA GLN A 399 -8.03 -3.70 -0.29
C GLN A 399 -9.17 -2.85 -0.86
N SER A 400 -9.84 -3.30 -1.93
CA SER A 400 -11.10 -2.65 -2.34
C SER A 400 -12.13 -2.77 -1.22
N MET A 401 -12.45 -1.63 -0.60
CA MET A 401 -13.43 -1.55 0.49
C MET A 401 -14.85 -1.31 -0.01
N ILE A 402 -15.01 -0.97 -1.28
CA ILE A 402 -16.28 -0.45 -1.82
C ILE A 402 -16.84 -1.31 -2.95
N ASP A 403 -15.99 -1.78 -3.88
CA ASP A 403 -16.43 -2.63 -4.99
C ASP A 403 -16.08 -4.10 -4.72
N THR A 404 -17.07 -4.97 -4.95
CA THR A 404 -16.93 -6.42 -4.88
C THR A 404 -16.46 -7.03 -6.20
N VAL A 405 -16.77 -6.39 -7.34
CA VAL A 405 -16.31 -6.76 -8.68
C VAL A 405 -15.00 -6.05 -8.98
N THR A 406 -13.91 -6.82 -9.06
CA THR A 406 -12.55 -6.33 -9.34
C THR A 406 -12.49 -5.43 -10.58
N SER A 407 -11.75 -4.32 -10.47
CA SER A 407 -11.42 -3.43 -11.58
C SER A 407 -10.17 -3.86 -12.34
N LEU A 408 -9.49 -4.95 -11.93
CA LEU A 408 -8.23 -5.39 -12.56
C LEU A 408 -8.37 -5.69 -14.07
N PRO A 409 -9.35 -6.50 -14.54
CA PRO A 409 -9.50 -6.76 -15.97
C PRO A 409 -9.75 -5.46 -16.76
N TYR A 410 -10.49 -4.53 -16.16
CA TYR A 410 -10.77 -3.23 -16.74
C TYR A 410 -9.50 -2.38 -16.90
N ILE A 411 -8.68 -2.32 -15.85
CA ILE A 411 -7.39 -1.62 -15.87
C ILE A 411 -6.50 -2.25 -16.95
N GLN A 412 -6.33 -3.58 -16.96
CA GLN A 412 -5.53 -4.29 -17.95
C GLN A 412 -6.00 -4.03 -19.39
N GLN A 413 -7.31 -3.94 -19.62
CA GLN A 413 -7.86 -3.66 -20.95
C GLN A 413 -7.58 -2.22 -21.44
N HIS A 414 -7.49 -1.25 -20.53
CA HIS A 414 -7.49 0.18 -20.91
C HIS A 414 -6.17 0.91 -20.62
N LEU A 415 -5.29 0.34 -19.79
CA LEU A 415 -4.00 0.95 -19.43
C LEU A 415 -3.08 1.16 -20.64
N GLY A 416 -3.31 0.46 -21.75
CA GLY A 416 -2.51 0.55 -22.98
C GLY A 416 -1.49 -0.57 -23.05
N LYS A 417 -0.25 -0.26 -23.47
CA LYS A 417 0.85 -1.24 -23.40
C LYS A 417 1.51 -1.15 -22.02
N PHE A 418 1.56 -2.27 -21.29
CA PHE A 418 2.07 -2.28 -19.93
C PHE A 418 2.84 -3.56 -19.58
N GLU A 419 3.71 -3.46 -18.58
CA GLU A 419 4.34 -4.56 -17.85
C GLU A 419 3.57 -4.81 -16.55
N THR A 420 3.35 -6.08 -16.19
CA THR A 420 2.69 -6.45 -14.92
C THR A 420 3.73 -7.01 -13.96
N HIS A 421 3.69 -6.55 -12.72
CA HIS A 421 4.59 -6.99 -11.66
C HIS A 421 3.80 -7.39 -10.42
N TYR A 422 4.15 -8.53 -9.83
CA TYR A 422 3.48 -9.08 -8.65
C TYR A 422 4.40 -9.00 -7.43
N LEU A 423 3.91 -8.40 -6.35
CA LEU A 423 4.60 -8.31 -5.07
C LEU A 423 3.96 -9.26 -4.05
N ASN A 424 4.56 -10.44 -3.90
CA ASN A 424 4.01 -11.56 -3.13
C ASN A 424 4.60 -11.69 -1.71
N MET A 425 5.37 -10.71 -1.25
CA MET A 425 5.92 -10.67 0.10
C MET A 425 5.26 -9.56 0.92
N SER A 426 5.12 -9.75 2.24
CA SER A 426 4.78 -8.65 3.16
C SER A 426 5.93 -8.41 4.14
N TYR A 427 6.20 -7.14 4.36
CA TYR A 427 7.23 -6.63 5.27
C TYR A 427 6.63 -6.07 6.56
N ARG A 428 5.30 -6.08 6.70
CA ARG A 428 4.59 -5.40 7.79
C ARG A 428 4.20 -6.34 8.93
N CYS A 429 3.76 -7.54 8.59
CA CYS A 429 3.17 -8.49 9.53
C CYS A 429 3.99 -9.77 9.61
N ASP A 430 3.95 -10.42 10.78
CA ASP A 430 4.57 -11.73 11.01
C ASP A 430 3.84 -12.86 10.22
N GLY A 431 4.52 -13.99 10.04
CA GLY A 431 4.00 -15.17 9.34
C GLY A 431 2.66 -15.67 9.87
N ASP A 432 2.47 -15.72 11.19
CA ASP A 432 1.23 -16.23 11.77
C ASP A 432 0.02 -15.31 11.47
N ILE A 433 0.23 -14.00 11.54
CA ILE A 433 -0.79 -12.99 11.22
C ILE A 433 -1.14 -13.05 9.74
N LEU A 434 -0.14 -13.23 8.87
CA LEU A 434 -0.34 -13.36 7.43
C LEU A 434 -1.09 -14.65 7.08
N ALA A 435 -0.72 -15.78 7.69
CA ALA A 435 -1.40 -17.05 7.48
C ALA A 435 -2.88 -16.98 7.89
N TRP A 436 -3.17 -16.36 9.03
CA TRP A 436 -4.54 -16.11 9.46
C TRP A 436 -5.30 -15.19 8.50
N SER A 437 -4.71 -14.06 8.12
CA SER A 437 -5.31 -13.09 7.18
C SER A 437 -5.61 -13.72 5.82
N ASN A 438 -4.67 -14.49 5.27
CA ASN A 438 -4.84 -15.23 4.02
C ASN A 438 -5.99 -16.25 4.12
N SER A 439 -6.14 -16.90 5.28
CA SER A 439 -7.25 -17.83 5.53
C SER A 439 -8.61 -17.11 5.55
N ILE A 440 -8.68 -15.92 6.18
CA ILE A 440 -9.89 -15.08 6.16
C ILE A 440 -10.22 -14.64 4.73
N LEU A 441 -9.23 -14.22 3.95
CA LEU A 441 -9.42 -13.82 2.56
C LEU A 441 -9.91 -15.00 1.70
N ALA A 442 -9.33 -16.18 1.86
CA ALA A 442 -9.78 -17.39 1.16
C ALA A 442 -11.24 -17.75 1.49
N MET A 443 -11.63 -17.62 2.77
CA MET A 443 -13.04 -17.81 3.18
C MET A 443 -13.94 -16.74 2.59
N LYS A 444 -13.54 -15.46 2.63
CA LYS A 444 -14.27 -14.35 2.01
C LYS A 444 -14.54 -14.65 0.54
N ASN A 445 -13.52 -15.04 -0.21
CA ASN A 445 -13.63 -15.30 -1.64
C ASN A 445 -14.54 -16.51 -1.93
N SER A 446 -14.44 -17.56 -1.10
CA SER A 446 -15.31 -18.74 -1.21
C SER A 446 -16.78 -18.44 -0.92
N ILE A 447 -17.07 -17.56 0.04
CA ILE A 447 -18.44 -17.23 0.47
C ILE A 447 -19.08 -16.17 -0.43
N ALA A 448 -18.32 -15.15 -0.83
CA ALA A 448 -18.83 -14.02 -1.61
C ALA A 448 -19.02 -14.36 -3.11
N GLY A 449 -18.65 -15.57 -3.55
CA GLY A 449 -18.68 -15.94 -4.96
C GLY A 449 -17.75 -15.08 -5.82
N GLY A 450 -16.77 -14.43 -5.19
CA GLY A 450 -15.78 -13.60 -5.86
C GLY A 450 -14.94 -14.49 -6.76
N ILE A 451 -15.21 -14.42 -8.05
CA ILE A 451 -14.42 -15.08 -9.07
C ILE A 451 -13.06 -14.36 -9.09
N ASP A 452 -12.15 -14.86 -8.27
CA ASP A 452 -10.73 -14.63 -8.37
C ASP A 452 -10.29 -15.08 -9.77
N GLY A 453 -9.72 -14.17 -10.55
CA GLY A 453 -8.93 -14.59 -11.70
C GLY A 453 -7.87 -15.60 -11.23
N LYS A 454 -7.42 -16.50 -12.12
CA LYS A 454 -6.27 -17.38 -11.83
C LYS A 454 -5.06 -16.63 -11.24
N ASP A 455 -5.00 -15.32 -11.46
CA ASP A 455 -3.95 -14.41 -11.03
C ASP A 455 -4.18 -13.77 -9.64
N ASP A 456 -5.41 -13.71 -9.10
CA ASP A 456 -5.69 -13.19 -7.75
C ASP A 456 -5.15 -14.14 -6.65
N TYR A 457 -5.07 -15.45 -6.93
CA TYR A 457 -4.46 -16.45 -6.04
C TYR A 457 -2.94 -16.38 -5.99
N SER A 458 -2.29 -15.74 -6.96
CA SER A 458 -0.83 -15.59 -6.97
C SER A 458 -0.33 -14.64 -5.87
N ALA A 459 -1.24 -13.84 -5.30
CA ALA A 459 -0.99 -12.90 -4.20
C ALA A 459 -1.12 -13.53 -2.81
N LEU A 460 -0.89 -14.84 -2.63
CA LEU A 460 -0.66 -15.40 -1.30
C LEU A 460 0.62 -14.81 -0.74
N ILE A 461 0.44 -13.85 0.16
CA ILE A 461 1.53 -13.07 0.72
C ILE A 461 2.33 -13.95 1.68
N THR A 462 3.61 -14.14 1.38
CA THR A 462 4.54 -14.86 2.26
C THR A 462 5.28 -13.89 3.17
N SER A 463 5.46 -14.23 4.44
CA SER A 463 6.26 -13.43 5.37
C SER A 463 7.74 -13.49 5.01
N MET A 464 8.42 -12.34 5.10
CA MET A 464 9.89 -12.31 5.08
C MET A 464 10.50 -12.95 6.34
N THR A 465 9.81 -12.93 7.49
CA THR A 465 10.29 -13.50 8.77
C THR A 465 10.12 -15.02 8.87
N GLY A 466 9.53 -15.65 7.86
CA GLY A 466 9.11 -17.07 7.89
C GLY A 466 10.03 -18.07 7.17
N VAL A 467 11.21 -17.68 6.69
CA VAL A 467 12.20 -18.66 6.18
C VAL A 467 12.97 -19.26 7.36
N SER A 468 12.24 -19.95 8.24
CA SER A 468 12.80 -20.87 9.21
C SER A 468 12.06 -22.20 9.07
N SER A 469 12.58 -23.04 8.18
CA SER A 469 12.45 -24.51 8.21
C SER A 469 11.09 -25.07 8.65
N ARG A 470 10.07 -25.02 7.78
CA ARG A 470 8.91 -25.92 7.79
C ARG A 470 8.09 -25.83 6.49
N VAL A 471 8.77 -26.01 5.36
CA VAL A 471 8.10 -26.44 4.12
C VAL A 471 8.64 -27.82 3.82
N SER A 472 8.00 -28.83 4.39
CA SER A 472 8.12 -30.21 3.96
C SER A 472 6.70 -30.73 3.77
N GLU A 473 6.39 -31.05 2.51
CA GLU A 473 5.34 -31.97 2.06
C GLU A 473 3.87 -31.53 2.28
N VAL A 474 3.32 -30.88 1.26
CA VAL A 474 1.95 -31.21 0.84
C VAL A 474 2.06 -31.82 -0.54
N ASN A 475 2.05 -33.15 -0.56
CA ASN A 475 2.02 -33.98 -1.76
C ASN A 475 0.81 -33.63 -2.62
N THR A 476 1.06 -33.22 -3.85
CA THR A 476 0.12 -33.31 -4.96
C THR A 476 -0.07 -34.78 -5.31
N THR A 477 -0.97 -35.48 -4.65
CA THR A 477 -1.53 -36.72 -5.21
C THR A 477 -2.60 -36.36 -6.21
N ASN A 478 -2.21 -36.41 -7.48
CA ASN A 478 -3.11 -36.62 -8.61
C ASN A 478 -3.93 -37.89 -8.34
N HIS A 479 -5.25 -37.78 -8.43
CA HIS A 479 -6.09 -38.93 -8.76
C HIS A 479 -6.76 -38.69 -10.11
N ALA A 480 -6.72 -39.78 -10.88
CA ALA A 480 -7.03 -39.93 -12.29
C ALA A 480 -8.49 -39.62 -12.65
#